data_AF-A0A537V260-F1
#
_entry.id   AF-A0A537V260-F1
#
_cell.length_a   1.000
_cell.length_b   1.000
_cell.length_c   1.000
_cell.angle_alpha   90.00
_cell.angle_beta   90.00
_cell.angle_gamma   90.00
#
_symmetry.space_group_name_H-M   'P 1'
#
loop_
_entity.id
_entity.type
_entity.pdbx_description
1 polymer ?
#
loop_
_entity_poly.entity_id
_entity_poly.type
_entity_poly.pdbx_seq_one_letter_code
_entity_poly.pdbx_strand_id
1 'polypeptide(L)'
;MAMDCHVCGSGLPDGARFCPSCGALVTGGTATDERKMVTVLFADLVDSTGLSQRLDAERAREVLGRFYDVTVDELHALRGRPEKFIGDAVMAVFGLPQVHEDDALRAVRAGLAIRERVRRLCEELGLATPLEIRVGIESGEAATGTGPDGQLLVTGSVVNAAARLQTAAAPGEVLAGETTRTLTERSVSFGEERLVEAKGFVQPLAAFCVDGLSTRSARRTIPFVGRADELAMLRRSFSRVISTSRPLLFTVVGEPGIGKSRLAAEFLAGLDPEGIVLVGRSHLGADSATFAPAAAIVREVAGIGDDDPVDVAVQRLRELVQRVCPPGPDARTVDRLQALLGLNEPRRDESAFVHDVRSGFLSLIEGLASERPVTLLFEDAQTLRPQMLDLI
;
A
#
# COMPACT_ATOMS: atom_id res chain seq x y z
N MET A 1 42.22 14.27 -35.31
CA MET A 1 43.04 13.73 -34.20
C MET A 1 42.67 12.28 -34.09
N ALA A 2 43.59 11.36 -34.38
CA ALA A 2 43.33 9.94 -34.19
C ALA A 2 43.06 9.69 -32.70
N MET A 3 41.92 9.09 -32.37
CA MET A 3 41.62 8.65 -31.01
C MET A 3 42.18 7.24 -30.83
N ASP A 4 42.81 6.98 -29.70
CA ASP A 4 43.25 5.63 -29.33
C ASP A 4 42.20 4.96 -28.44
N CYS A 5 42.08 3.63 -28.55
CA CYS A 5 41.17 2.87 -27.72
C CYS A 5 41.57 2.95 -26.24
N HIS A 6 40.65 3.37 -25.36
CA HIS A 6 40.89 3.47 -23.92
C HIS A 6 41.17 2.11 -23.24
N VAL A 7 40.79 0.99 -23.86
CA VAL A 7 40.99 -0.36 -23.30
C VAL A 7 42.31 -1.00 -23.79
N CYS A 8 42.60 -0.94 -25.08
CA CYS A 8 43.74 -1.67 -25.66
C CYS A 8 44.79 -0.77 -26.33
N GLY A 9 44.59 0.55 -26.36
CA GLY A 9 45.53 1.51 -26.92
C GLY A 9 45.67 1.49 -28.44
N SER A 10 44.90 0.66 -29.16
CA SER A 10 44.95 0.62 -30.63
C SER A 10 44.33 1.87 -31.24
N GLY A 11 44.93 2.43 -32.28
CA GLY A 11 44.38 3.55 -33.03
C GLY A 11 43.00 3.24 -33.62
N LEU A 12 42.04 4.12 -33.36
CA LEU A 12 40.66 3.97 -33.81
C LEU A 12 40.44 4.66 -35.16
N PRO A 13 39.82 3.99 -36.14
CA PRO A 13 39.44 4.64 -37.38
C PRO A 13 38.38 5.73 -37.14
N ASP A 14 38.41 6.78 -37.96
CA ASP A 14 37.47 7.91 -37.86
C ASP A 14 36.02 7.41 -37.95
N GLY A 15 35.21 7.70 -36.92
CA GLY A 15 33.80 7.31 -36.84
C GLY A 15 33.52 5.90 -36.28
N ALA A 16 34.53 5.19 -35.79
CA ALA A 16 34.33 3.87 -35.18
C ALA A 16 33.41 3.93 -33.94
N ARG A 17 32.40 3.05 -33.86
CA ARG A 17 31.56 2.86 -32.65
C ARG A 17 32.12 1.81 -31.70
N PHE A 18 32.91 0.87 -32.22
CA PHE A 18 33.56 -0.21 -31.50
C PHE A 18 35.01 -0.33 -31.95
N CYS A 19 35.90 -0.72 -31.04
CA CYS A 19 37.29 -0.99 -31.33
C CYS A 19 37.38 -2.26 -32.20
N PRO A 20 37.98 -2.20 -33.39
CA PRO A 20 38.09 -3.36 -34.26
C PRO A 20 39.05 -4.44 -33.72
N SER A 21 39.89 -4.10 -32.74
CA SER A 21 40.88 -5.01 -32.16
C SER A 21 40.33 -5.79 -30.95
N CYS A 22 39.65 -5.10 -30.01
CA CYS A 22 39.18 -5.71 -28.76
C CYS A 22 37.66 -5.65 -28.54
N GLY A 23 36.89 -5.01 -29.43
CA GLY A 23 35.43 -4.90 -29.33
C GLY A 23 34.91 -3.83 -28.36
N ALA A 24 35.76 -3.08 -27.68
CA ALA A 24 35.35 -2.05 -26.73
C ALA A 24 34.62 -0.87 -27.42
N LEU A 25 33.53 -0.37 -26.83
CA LEU A 25 32.80 0.80 -27.36
C LEU A 25 33.71 2.04 -27.36
N VAL A 26 33.66 2.79 -28.47
CA VAL A 26 34.53 3.97 -28.71
C VAL A 26 33.90 5.27 -28.19
N THR A 27 32.66 5.23 -27.69
CA THR A 27 32.02 6.38 -27.05
C THR A 27 32.54 6.58 -25.63
N GLY A 28 33.67 7.27 -25.52
CA GLY A 28 34.14 7.87 -24.28
C GLY A 28 33.38 9.17 -23.98
N GLY A 29 32.29 9.07 -23.24
CA GLY A 29 31.56 10.20 -22.69
C GLY A 29 30.45 9.68 -21.79
N THR A 30 30.28 10.27 -20.61
CA THR A 30 29.07 10.10 -19.78
C THR A 30 27.89 10.68 -20.56
N ALA A 31 27.37 9.91 -21.52
CA ALA A 31 26.16 10.28 -22.22
C ALA A 31 24.98 9.99 -21.29
N THR A 32 24.33 11.05 -20.82
CA THR A 32 22.95 10.93 -20.37
C THR A 32 22.11 10.75 -21.63
N ASP A 33 21.70 9.51 -21.89
CA ASP A 33 20.99 9.13 -23.11
C ASP A 33 19.57 9.74 -23.13
N GLU A 34 18.86 9.78 -21.99
CA GLU A 34 17.45 10.21 -21.95
C GLU A 34 17.07 10.82 -20.59
N ARG A 35 16.21 11.86 -20.61
CA ARG A 35 15.50 12.34 -19.41
C ARG A 35 14.22 11.52 -19.23
N LYS A 36 14.06 10.90 -18.06
CA LYS A 36 12.92 10.04 -17.74
C LYS A 36 12.30 10.44 -16.41
N MET A 37 10.99 10.26 -16.34
CA MET A 37 10.25 10.28 -15.10
C MET A 37 10.55 8.98 -14.34
N VAL A 38 11.17 9.08 -13.17
CA VAL A 38 11.56 7.91 -12.36
C VAL A 38 11.13 8.10 -10.91
N THR A 39 11.05 6.99 -10.16
CA THR A 39 10.89 7.02 -8.71
C THR A 39 12.13 6.43 -8.05
N VAL A 40 12.72 7.17 -7.12
CA VAL A 40 13.91 6.77 -6.38
C VAL A 40 13.51 6.43 -4.95
N LEU A 41 14.00 5.29 -4.46
CA LEU A 41 13.84 4.83 -3.10
C LEU A 41 15.22 4.72 -2.45
N PHE A 42 15.35 5.28 -1.25
CA PHE A 42 16.46 5.04 -0.34
C PHE A 42 15.95 4.31 0.90
N ALA A 43 16.61 3.22 1.28
CA ALA A 43 16.35 2.50 2.52
C ALA A 43 17.66 2.35 3.28
N ASP A 44 17.67 2.65 4.57
CA ASP A 44 18.87 2.68 5.39
C ASP A 44 18.59 2.08 6.77
N LEU A 45 19.56 1.37 7.33
CA LEU A 45 19.42 0.71 8.63
C LEU A 45 19.69 1.71 9.75
N VAL A 46 18.77 1.82 10.71
CA VAL A 46 18.93 2.71 11.85
C VAL A 46 20.08 2.23 12.73
N ASP A 47 20.99 3.14 13.07
CA ASP A 47 22.10 2.90 14.00
C ASP A 47 22.96 1.67 13.63
N SER A 48 23.23 1.48 12.34
CA SER A 48 24.14 0.42 11.84
C SER A 48 25.53 0.47 12.47
N THR A 49 26.00 1.67 12.81
CA THR A 49 27.29 1.88 13.49
C THR A 49 27.22 1.39 14.93
N GLY A 50 26.15 1.71 15.68
CA GLY A 50 25.94 1.17 17.02
C GLY A 50 25.66 -0.34 17.02
N LEU A 51 25.02 -0.88 15.98
CA LEU A 51 24.90 -2.32 15.75
C LEU A 51 26.28 -2.99 15.63
N SER A 52 27.18 -2.41 14.84
CA SER A 52 28.54 -2.92 14.62
C SER A 52 29.45 -2.81 15.84
N GLN A 53 29.11 -1.94 16.81
CA GLN A 53 29.81 -1.85 18.09
C GLN A 53 29.26 -2.82 19.15
N ARG A 54 27.97 -3.17 19.08
CA ARG A 54 27.31 -4.09 20.02
C ARG A 54 27.50 -5.55 19.65
N LEU A 55 27.66 -5.84 18.37
CA LEU A 55 27.91 -7.18 17.83
C LEU A 55 29.39 -7.35 17.50
N ASP A 56 29.89 -8.59 17.54
CA ASP A 56 31.17 -8.89 16.92
C ASP A 56 31.10 -8.69 15.40
N ALA A 57 32.27 -8.47 14.77
CA ALA A 57 32.33 -8.13 13.35
C ALA A 57 31.76 -9.21 12.42
N GLU A 58 31.84 -10.50 12.82
CA GLU A 58 31.30 -11.60 12.01
C GLU A 58 29.78 -11.60 12.06
N ARG A 59 29.20 -11.44 13.25
CA ARG A 59 27.75 -11.35 13.44
C ARG A 59 27.16 -10.08 12.83
N ALA A 60 27.82 -8.93 12.97
CA ALA A 60 27.40 -7.69 12.31
C ALA A 60 27.36 -7.84 10.79
N ARG A 61 28.39 -8.48 10.20
CA ARG A 61 28.44 -8.75 8.76
C ARG A 61 27.33 -9.70 8.31
N GLU A 62 27.01 -10.72 9.10
CA GLU A 62 25.89 -11.63 8.81
C GLU A 62 24.55 -10.88 8.82
N VAL A 63 24.28 -10.06 9.84
CA VAL A 63 23.04 -9.29 9.96
C VAL A 63 22.90 -8.32 8.79
N LEU A 64 23.95 -7.56 8.46
CA LEU A 64 23.95 -6.65 7.32
C LEU A 64 23.73 -7.41 6.01
N GLY A 65 24.41 -8.54 5.81
CA GLY A 65 24.20 -9.41 4.65
C GLY A 65 22.74 -9.82 4.47
N ARG A 66 22.10 -10.30 5.55
CA ARG A 66 20.68 -10.68 5.53
C ARG A 66 19.74 -9.51 5.27
N PHE A 67 20.03 -8.34 5.84
CA PHE A 67 19.29 -7.11 5.57
C PHE A 67 19.36 -6.74 4.08
N TYR A 68 20.56 -6.82 3.48
CA TYR A 68 20.72 -6.56 2.05
C TYR A 68 19.95 -7.56 1.20
N ASP A 69 20.06 -8.86 1.49
CA ASP A 69 19.35 -9.92 0.75
C ASP A 69 17.83 -9.66 0.76
N VAL A 70 17.26 -9.44 1.94
CA VAL A 70 15.83 -9.11 2.12
C VAL A 70 15.44 -7.86 1.33
N THR A 71 16.25 -6.81 1.39
CA THR A 71 15.96 -5.54 0.71
C THR A 71 15.97 -5.71 -0.80
N VAL A 72 16.97 -6.43 -1.33
CA VAL A 72 17.11 -6.71 -2.76
C VAL A 72 15.97 -7.59 -3.28
N ASP A 73 15.57 -8.60 -2.52
CA ASP A 73 14.47 -9.50 -2.89
C ASP A 73 13.13 -8.73 -3.03
N GLU A 74 12.79 -7.89 -2.06
CA GLU A 74 11.56 -7.08 -2.10
C GLU A 74 11.58 -6.03 -3.23
N LEU A 75 12.75 -5.42 -3.48
CA LEU A 75 12.93 -4.49 -4.60
C LEU A 75 12.72 -5.20 -5.94
N HIS A 76 13.33 -6.36 -6.14
CA HIS A 76 13.17 -7.14 -7.36
C HIS A 76 11.74 -7.63 -7.56
N ALA A 77 11.07 -8.09 -6.50
CA ALA A 77 9.67 -8.53 -6.54
C ALA A 77 8.72 -7.42 -7.07
N LEU A 78 9.06 -6.16 -6.80
CA LEU A 78 8.30 -4.98 -7.24
C LEU A 78 8.92 -4.26 -8.43
N ARG A 79 9.87 -4.89 -9.14
CA ARG A 79 10.56 -4.34 -10.32
C ARG A 79 11.34 -3.05 -10.06
N GLY A 80 11.72 -2.82 -8.81
CA GLY A 80 12.75 -1.86 -8.46
C GLY A 80 14.11 -2.41 -8.86
N ARG A 81 14.96 -1.55 -9.43
CA ARG A 81 16.36 -1.89 -9.73
C ARG A 81 17.25 -1.35 -8.61
N PRO A 82 17.89 -2.21 -7.79
CA PRO A 82 18.93 -1.77 -6.87
C PRO A 82 20.11 -1.23 -7.68
N GLU A 83 20.58 -0.02 -7.39
CA GLU A 83 21.63 0.63 -8.19
C GLU A 83 22.93 0.82 -7.41
N LYS A 84 22.85 1.31 -6.16
CA LYS A 84 24.05 1.57 -5.35
C LYS A 84 23.84 1.18 -3.90
N PHE A 85 24.90 0.64 -3.33
CA PHE A 85 25.10 0.47 -1.89
C PHE A 85 26.00 1.63 -1.43
N ILE A 86 25.51 2.48 -0.54
CA ILE A 86 26.28 3.59 0.02
C ILE A 86 26.40 3.33 1.52
N GLY A 87 27.42 2.56 1.90
CA GLY A 87 27.51 2.03 3.27
C GLY A 87 26.37 1.04 3.54
N ASP A 88 25.56 1.35 4.54
CA ASP A 88 24.36 0.64 4.98
C ASP A 88 23.08 1.02 4.20
N ALA A 89 23.10 2.11 3.43
CA ALA A 89 21.96 2.53 2.63
C ALA A 89 21.90 1.82 1.27
N VAL A 90 20.69 1.38 0.91
CA VAL A 90 20.33 0.83 -0.39
C VAL A 90 19.56 1.87 -1.20
N MET A 91 20.07 2.18 -2.39
CA MET A 91 19.37 3.00 -3.39
C MET A 91 18.77 2.11 -4.46
N ALA A 92 17.49 2.33 -4.77
CA ALA A 92 16.79 1.68 -5.86
C ALA A 92 16.05 2.69 -6.75
N VAL A 93 15.89 2.33 -8.01
CA VAL A 93 15.19 3.15 -9.01
C VAL A 93 14.10 2.33 -9.69
N PHE A 94 12.91 2.93 -9.79
CA PHE A 94 11.76 2.43 -10.53
C PHE A 94 11.58 3.28 -11.80
N GLY A 95 11.13 2.64 -12.88
CA GLY A 95 11.00 3.26 -14.19
C GLY A 95 12.20 3.09 -15.12
N LEU A 96 13.14 2.21 -14.77
CA LEU A 96 14.29 1.87 -15.61
C LEU A 96 14.45 0.35 -15.78
N PRO A 97 14.78 -0.14 -16.99
CA PRO A 97 15.01 0.62 -18.23
C PRO A 97 13.73 1.15 -18.89
N GLN A 98 12.57 0.65 -18.47
CA GLN A 98 11.25 1.06 -18.95
C GLN A 98 10.43 1.75 -17.84
N VAL A 99 9.82 2.87 -18.20
CA VAL A 99 8.91 3.64 -17.35
C VAL A 99 7.53 3.00 -17.38
N HIS A 100 6.88 2.93 -16.23
CA HIS A 100 5.53 2.42 -16.03
C HIS A 100 4.70 3.44 -15.24
N GLU A 101 3.39 3.49 -15.50
CA GLU A 101 2.49 4.40 -14.78
C GLU A 101 2.42 4.12 -13.28
N ASP A 102 2.72 2.88 -12.85
CA ASP A 102 2.63 2.43 -11.46
C ASP A 102 3.97 2.47 -10.70
N ASP A 103 5.04 3.03 -11.27
CA ASP A 103 6.39 3.06 -10.68
C ASP A 103 6.41 3.65 -9.26
N ALA A 104 5.73 4.79 -9.07
CA ALA A 104 5.64 5.44 -7.76
C ALA A 104 4.93 4.55 -6.72
N LEU A 105 3.86 3.86 -7.13
CA LEU A 105 3.11 2.96 -6.24
C LEU A 105 3.94 1.71 -5.89
N ARG A 106 4.69 1.17 -6.85
CA ARG A 106 5.59 0.03 -6.61
C ARG A 106 6.72 0.39 -5.66
N ALA A 107 7.29 1.59 -5.79
CA ALA A 107 8.29 2.09 -4.85
C ALA A 107 7.74 2.20 -3.43
N VAL A 108 6.56 2.79 -3.24
CA VAL A 108 5.92 2.88 -1.93
C VAL A 108 5.67 1.51 -1.31
N ARG A 109 5.17 0.55 -2.11
CA ARG A 109 4.98 -0.83 -1.66
C ARG A 109 6.27 -1.50 -1.25
N ALA A 110 7.35 -1.28 -2.00
CA ALA A 110 8.65 -1.83 -1.68
C ALA A 110 9.14 -1.29 -0.35
N GLY A 111 9.05 0.03 -0.13
CA GLY A 111 9.40 0.64 1.16
C GLY A 111 8.65 0.03 2.35
N LEU A 112 7.34 -0.18 2.21
CA LEU A 112 6.51 -0.80 3.25
C LEU A 112 6.86 -2.29 3.46
N ALA A 113 7.11 -3.04 2.38
CA ALA A 113 7.45 -4.46 2.43
C ALA A 113 8.83 -4.69 3.05
N ILE A 114 9.83 -3.92 2.66
CA ILE A 114 11.19 -3.96 3.23
C ILE A 114 11.11 -3.68 4.73
N ARG A 115 10.37 -2.63 5.15
CA ARG A 115 10.18 -2.30 6.58
C ARG A 115 9.65 -3.50 7.37
N GLU A 116 8.59 -4.13 6.88
CA GLU A 116 7.96 -5.27 7.56
C GLU A 116 8.88 -6.49 7.57
N ARG A 117 9.56 -6.79 6.46
CA ARG A 117 10.45 -7.94 6.35
C ARG A 117 11.68 -7.80 7.25
N VAL A 118 12.24 -6.59 7.35
CA VAL A 118 13.35 -6.29 8.28
C VAL A 118 12.93 -6.40 9.73
N ARG A 119 11.70 -5.97 10.07
CA ARG A 119 11.16 -6.17 11.42
C ARG A 119 11.11 -7.66 11.80
N ARG A 120 10.66 -8.52 10.88
CA ARG A 120 10.65 -9.99 11.07
C ARG A 120 12.04 -10.60 11.11
N LEU A 121 12.97 -10.07 10.31
CA LEU A 121 14.36 -10.53 10.30
C LEU A 121 15.01 -10.39 11.68
N CYS A 122 14.65 -9.34 12.44
CA CYS A 122 15.10 -9.19 13.82
C CYS A 122 14.69 -10.38 14.71
N GLU A 123 13.47 -10.87 14.55
CA GLU A 123 12.93 -12.02 15.29
C GLU A 123 13.64 -13.32 14.85
N GLU A 124 13.80 -13.51 13.54
CA GLU A 124 14.49 -14.68 12.96
C GLU A 124 15.96 -14.79 13.41
N LEU A 125 16.65 -13.65 13.56
CA LEU A 125 18.05 -13.60 13.99
C LEU A 125 18.21 -13.53 15.52
N GLY A 126 17.11 -13.51 16.29
CA GLY A 126 17.13 -13.50 17.75
C GLY A 126 17.83 -12.27 18.35
N LEU A 127 17.75 -11.11 17.68
CA LEU A 127 18.42 -9.90 18.15
C LEU A 127 17.65 -9.28 19.32
N ALA A 128 18.39 -8.81 20.32
CA ALA A 128 17.81 -8.18 21.52
C ALA A 128 17.22 -6.79 21.25
N THR A 129 17.62 -6.14 20.15
CA THR A 129 17.14 -4.81 19.75
C THR A 129 16.51 -4.92 18.36
N PRO A 130 15.29 -4.38 18.15
CA PRO A 130 14.63 -4.39 16.86
C PRO A 130 15.50 -3.73 15.78
N LEU A 131 15.58 -4.38 14.62
CA LEU A 131 16.12 -3.74 13.42
C LEU A 131 15.04 -2.82 12.85
N GLU A 132 15.39 -1.55 12.72
CA GLU A 132 14.52 -0.53 12.12
C GLU A 132 15.22 0.07 10.92
N ILE A 133 14.43 0.52 9.95
CA ILE A 133 14.94 1.21 8.77
C ILE A 133 14.29 2.57 8.63
N ARG A 134 14.96 3.44 7.90
CA ARG A 134 14.42 4.70 7.41
C ARG A 134 14.28 4.61 5.91
N VAL A 135 13.11 4.98 5.39
CA VAL A 135 12.86 4.95 3.94
C VAL A 135 12.45 6.33 3.44
N GLY A 136 13.06 6.76 2.35
CA GLY A 136 12.72 8.00 1.64
C GLY A 136 12.45 7.72 0.18
N ILE A 137 11.33 8.24 -0.33
CA ILE A 137 10.87 7.99 -1.70
C ILE A 137 10.53 9.32 -2.37
N GLU A 138 11.11 9.57 -3.54
CA GLU A 138 10.71 10.70 -4.37
C GLU A 138 10.61 10.32 -5.85
N SER A 139 9.69 10.96 -6.56
CA SER A 139 9.48 10.82 -7.98
C SER A 139 9.85 12.14 -8.65
N GLY A 140 10.63 12.08 -9.72
CA GLY A 140 11.12 13.27 -10.40
C GLY A 140 11.75 12.95 -11.75
N GLU A 141 11.99 13.98 -12.55
CA GLU A 141 12.82 13.84 -13.74
C GLU A 141 14.26 13.52 -13.34
N ALA A 142 14.82 12.48 -13.95
CA ALA A 142 16.24 12.17 -13.87
C ALA A 142 16.83 12.02 -15.26
N ALA A 143 18.07 12.47 -15.41
CA ALA A 143 18.89 12.13 -16.56
C ALA A 143 19.48 10.73 -16.34
N THR A 144 19.31 9.87 -17.34
CA THR A 144 19.73 8.47 -17.27
C THR A 144 20.78 8.19 -18.33
N GLY A 145 21.77 7.35 -18.02
CA GLY A 145 22.84 7.02 -18.94
C GLY A 145 23.67 5.84 -18.47
N THR A 146 24.76 5.55 -19.16
CA THR A 146 25.70 4.49 -18.78
C THR A 146 26.99 5.11 -18.26
N GLY A 147 27.39 4.75 -17.03
CA GLY A 147 28.63 5.17 -16.40
C GLY A 147 29.86 4.46 -16.97
N PRO A 148 31.08 4.85 -16.53
CA PRO A 148 32.34 4.33 -17.06
C PRO A 148 32.48 2.80 -17.00
N ASP A 149 31.89 2.17 -15.98
CA ASP A 149 31.94 0.72 -15.74
C ASP A 149 30.71 -0.03 -16.27
N GLY A 150 29.88 0.60 -17.11
CA GLY A 150 28.63 0.00 -17.60
C GLY A 150 27.45 0.07 -16.61
N GLN A 151 27.64 0.68 -15.45
CA GLN A 151 26.59 0.87 -14.44
C GLN A 151 25.58 1.94 -14.88
N LEU A 152 24.34 1.86 -14.40
CA LEU A 152 23.31 2.81 -14.77
C LEU A 152 23.53 4.12 -13.99
N LEU A 153 23.79 5.19 -14.73
CA LEU A 153 23.92 6.53 -14.17
C LEU A 153 22.54 7.16 -14.09
N VAL A 154 22.08 7.46 -12.89
CA VAL A 154 20.86 8.25 -12.64
C VAL A 154 21.26 9.52 -11.91
N THR A 155 21.05 10.68 -12.54
CA THR A 155 21.37 11.99 -11.97
C THR A 155 20.17 12.92 -12.03
N GLY A 156 19.91 13.63 -10.94
CA GLY A 156 18.78 14.55 -10.84
C GLY A 156 18.56 14.99 -9.39
N SER A 157 17.81 16.09 -9.22
CA SER A 157 17.41 16.56 -7.89
C SER A 157 16.58 15.51 -7.14
N VAL A 158 15.83 14.67 -7.86
CA VAL A 158 15.05 13.55 -7.30
C VAL A 158 15.87 12.58 -6.45
N VAL A 159 17.10 12.27 -6.87
CA VAL A 159 17.99 11.36 -6.13
C VAL A 159 18.37 11.98 -4.79
N ASN A 160 18.71 13.27 -4.81
CA ASN A 160 19.07 14.00 -3.59
C ASN A 160 17.84 14.21 -2.69
N ALA A 161 16.66 14.47 -3.26
CA ALA A 161 15.42 14.63 -2.51
C ALA A 161 15.06 13.34 -1.77
N ALA A 162 15.06 12.19 -2.46
CA ALA A 162 14.78 10.89 -1.84
C ALA A 162 15.75 10.56 -0.70
N ALA A 163 17.05 10.82 -0.88
CA ALA A 163 18.04 10.63 0.19
C ALA A 163 17.79 11.55 1.40
N ARG A 164 17.38 12.80 1.16
CA ARG A 164 17.06 13.76 2.25
C ARG A 164 15.80 13.37 3.01
N LEU A 165 14.78 12.88 2.30
CA LEU A 165 13.57 12.32 2.91
C LEU A 165 13.92 11.10 3.78
N GLN A 166 14.78 10.20 3.31
CA GLN A 166 15.23 9.05 4.10
C GLN A 166 15.94 9.51 5.39
N THR A 167 16.85 10.48 5.29
CA THR A 167 17.58 10.99 6.46
C THR A 167 16.63 11.62 7.49
N ALA A 168 15.57 12.30 7.02
CA ALA A 168 14.57 12.97 7.85
C ALA A 168 13.50 12.04 8.44
N ALA A 169 13.42 10.79 7.95
CA ALA A 169 12.49 9.80 8.45
C ALA A 169 12.87 9.37 9.88
N ALA A 170 11.88 9.20 10.75
CA ALA A 170 12.05 8.54 12.03
C ALA A 170 12.35 7.04 11.84
N PRO A 171 12.95 6.36 12.84
CA PRO A 171 13.08 4.90 12.81
C PRO A 171 11.75 4.21 12.51
N GLY A 172 11.74 3.30 11.53
CA GLY A 172 10.54 2.60 11.07
C GLY A 172 9.61 3.43 10.16
N GLU A 173 9.95 4.68 9.86
CA GLU A 173 9.14 5.57 9.04
C GLU A 173 9.48 5.43 7.54
N VAL A 174 8.44 5.50 6.71
CA VAL A 174 8.55 5.63 5.25
C VAL A 174 8.03 7.02 4.88
N LEU A 175 8.91 7.89 4.40
CA LEU A 175 8.55 9.22 3.93
C LEU A 175 8.49 9.27 2.41
N ALA A 176 7.40 9.80 1.87
CA ALA A 176 7.25 10.13 0.46
C ALA A 176 7.30 11.65 0.28
N GLY A 177 7.92 12.08 -0.81
CA GLY A 177 7.86 13.49 -1.22
C GLY A 177 6.57 13.84 -1.96
N GLU A 178 6.39 15.12 -2.24
CA GLU A 178 5.17 15.68 -2.83
C GLU A 178 4.78 14.99 -4.15
N THR A 179 5.72 14.82 -5.07
CA THR A 179 5.41 14.24 -6.38
C THR A 179 4.98 12.78 -6.25
N THR A 180 5.67 12.03 -5.38
CA THR A 180 5.29 10.63 -5.08
C THR A 180 3.90 10.55 -4.46
N ARG A 181 3.58 11.46 -3.53
CA ARG A 181 2.22 11.56 -2.94
C ARG A 181 1.20 11.82 -4.04
N THR A 182 1.37 12.84 -4.87
CA THR A 182 0.42 13.15 -5.95
C THR A 182 0.19 11.98 -6.91
N LEU A 183 1.26 11.27 -7.28
CA LEU A 183 1.16 10.09 -8.16
C LEU A 183 0.47 8.88 -7.50
N THR A 184 0.38 8.85 -6.16
CA THR A 184 -0.11 7.68 -5.41
C THR A 184 -1.25 7.98 -4.45
N GLU A 185 -1.76 9.20 -4.39
CA GLU A 185 -2.79 9.67 -3.44
C GLU A 185 -4.07 8.83 -3.45
N ARG A 186 -4.40 8.24 -4.61
CA ARG A 186 -5.58 7.36 -4.77
C ARG A 186 -5.37 5.97 -4.17
N SER A 187 -4.13 5.60 -3.93
CA SER A 187 -3.69 4.24 -3.60
C SER A 187 -2.99 4.12 -2.25
N VAL A 188 -2.57 5.24 -1.66
CA VAL A 188 -1.73 5.26 -0.46
C VAL A 188 -2.35 6.24 0.52
N SER A 189 -2.43 5.82 1.79
CA SER A 189 -2.80 6.71 2.89
C SER A 189 -1.56 7.44 3.37
N PHE A 190 -1.69 8.75 3.53
CA PHE A 190 -0.61 9.62 3.97
C PHE A 190 -1.01 10.38 5.21
N GLY A 191 -0.05 10.57 6.12
CA GLY A 191 -0.17 11.47 7.25
C GLY A 191 -0.10 12.94 6.84
N GLU A 192 -0.08 13.82 7.83
CA GLU A 192 0.04 15.27 7.64
C GLU A 192 1.37 15.67 6.98
N GLU A 193 1.35 16.80 6.30
CA GLU A 193 2.53 17.38 5.66
C GLU A 193 3.59 17.78 6.69
N ARG A 194 4.84 17.36 6.45
CA ARG A 194 6.02 17.78 7.20
C ARG A 194 6.99 18.48 6.27
N LEU A 195 7.40 19.70 6.61
CA LEU A 195 8.47 20.39 5.89
C LEU A 195 9.84 19.94 6.39
N VAL A 196 10.67 19.44 5.47
CA VAL A 196 12.01 18.93 5.73
C VAL A 196 13.04 19.91 5.16
N GLU A 197 13.80 20.53 6.06
CA GLU A 197 14.95 21.36 5.68
C GLU A 197 16.06 20.49 5.09
N ALA A 198 16.37 20.70 3.81
CA ALA A 198 17.31 19.88 3.06
C ALA A 198 18.47 20.72 2.53
N LYS A 199 19.69 20.45 3.00
CA LYS A 199 20.90 21.11 2.51
C LYS A 199 21.03 20.92 0.99
N GLY A 200 21.05 22.03 0.25
CA GLY A 200 21.15 22.06 -1.22
C GLY A 200 19.83 22.38 -1.93
N PHE A 201 18.72 22.54 -1.19
CA PHE A 201 17.44 23.01 -1.72
C PHE A 201 17.16 24.43 -1.24
N VAL A 202 16.52 25.23 -2.09
CA VAL A 202 16.14 26.63 -1.79
C VAL A 202 14.85 26.69 -0.97
N GLN A 203 13.97 25.71 -1.16
CA GLN A 203 12.72 25.54 -0.40
C GLN A 203 12.77 24.22 0.37
N PRO A 204 12.14 24.14 1.56
CA PRO A 204 11.99 22.88 2.28
C PRO A 204 11.25 21.85 1.43
N LEU A 205 11.61 20.58 1.59
CA LEU A 205 10.93 19.48 0.92
C LEU A 205 9.64 19.16 1.69
N ALA A 206 8.50 19.12 1.00
CA ALA A 206 7.28 18.57 1.58
C ALA A 206 7.40 17.04 1.66
N ALA A 207 7.21 16.50 2.87
CA ALA A 207 7.32 15.09 3.19
C ALA A 207 6.02 14.59 3.83
N PHE A 208 5.64 13.37 3.48
CA PHE A 208 4.41 12.74 3.94
C PHE A 208 4.71 11.35 4.47
N CYS A 209 4.30 11.06 5.70
CA CYS A 209 4.40 9.71 6.26
C CYS A 209 3.46 8.77 5.50
N VAL A 210 3.97 7.62 5.05
CA VAL A 210 3.17 6.56 4.45
C VAL A 210 2.58 5.69 5.57
N ASP A 211 1.31 5.90 5.89
CA ASP A 211 0.62 5.12 6.93
C ASP A 211 0.31 3.70 6.45
N GLY A 212 0.06 3.55 5.14
CA GLY A 212 -0.20 2.26 4.53
C GLY A 212 -0.80 2.36 3.13
N LEU A 213 -1.08 1.20 2.55
CA LEU A 213 -1.86 1.13 1.32
C LEU A 213 -3.32 1.43 1.64
N SER A 214 -3.96 2.28 0.84
CA SER A 214 -5.39 2.49 0.97
C SER A 214 -6.12 1.16 0.76
N THR A 215 -7.27 0.96 1.43
CA THR A 215 -8.11 -0.24 1.27
C THR A 215 -8.46 -0.54 -0.19
N ARG A 216 -8.38 0.47 -1.06
CA ARG A 216 -8.62 0.40 -2.51
C ARG A 216 -7.44 -0.13 -3.34
N SER A 217 -6.20 -0.16 -2.81
CA SER A 217 -5.01 -0.36 -3.64
C SER A 217 -4.29 -1.69 -3.49
N ALA A 218 -4.47 -2.47 -2.42
CA ALA A 218 -3.71 -3.70 -2.19
C ALA A 218 -3.75 -4.74 -3.35
N ARG A 219 -4.66 -4.59 -4.33
CA ARG A 219 -4.93 -5.56 -5.40
C ARG A 219 -4.50 -5.14 -6.82
N ARG A 220 -3.99 -3.92 -7.05
CA ARG A 220 -3.89 -3.31 -8.42
C ARG A 220 -2.67 -3.60 -9.31
N THR A 221 -1.68 -4.42 -8.91
CA THR A 221 -0.38 -4.53 -9.61
C THR A 221 -0.34 -5.41 -10.87
N ILE A 222 -1.39 -6.18 -11.16
CA ILE A 222 -1.47 -7.06 -12.34
C ILE A 222 -2.60 -6.53 -13.24
N PRO A 223 -2.36 -6.26 -14.54
CA PRO A 223 -3.40 -5.83 -15.46
C PRO A 223 -4.64 -6.71 -15.36
N PHE A 224 -5.82 -6.11 -15.27
CA PHE A 224 -7.07 -6.86 -15.20
C PHE A 224 -7.46 -7.32 -16.61
N VAL A 225 -7.08 -8.56 -16.95
CA VAL A 225 -7.26 -9.14 -18.30
C VAL A 225 -8.41 -10.14 -18.33
N GLY A 226 -9.18 -10.14 -19.41
CA GLY A 226 -10.13 -11.22 -19.74
C GLY A 226 -11.45 -11.22 -18.97
N ARG A 227 -11.80 -10.13 -18.28
CA ARG A 227 -13.02 -9.99 -17.45
C ARG A 227 -13.76 -8.66 -17.64
N ALA A 228 -13.59 -8.05 -18.80
CA ALA A 228 -14.18 -6.74 -19.10
C ALA A 228 -15.72 -6.79 -19.13
N ASP A 229 -16.30 -7.90 -19.59
CA ASP A 229 -17.74 -8.06 -19.70
C ASP A 229 -18.42 -8.20 -18.33
N GLU A 230 -17.84 -8.98 -17.41
CA GLU A 230 -18.34 -9.12 -16.04
C GLU A 230 -18.21 -7.80 -15.27
N LEU A 231 -17.09 -7.09 -15.44
CA LEU A 231 -16.92 -5.76 -14.85
C LEU A 231 -17.92 -4.76 -15.41
N ALA A 232 -18.20 -4.80 -16.72
CA ALA A 232 -19.21 -3.96 -17.35
C ALA A 232 -20.63 -4.30 -16.85
N MET A 233 -20.93 -5.57 -16.60
CA MET A 233 -22.19 -6.01 -16.00
C MET A 233 -22.36 -5.45 -14.58
N LEU A 234 -21.32 -5.54 -13.74
CA LEU A 234 -21.32 -4.95 -12.40
C LEU A 234 -21.55 -3.44 -12.43
N ARG A 235 -20.82 -2.73 -13.31
CA ARG A 235 -20.97 -1.28 -13.48
C ARG A 235 -22.38 -0.87 -13.93
N ARG A 236 -22.96 -1.57 -14.91
CA ARG A 236 -24.35 -1.32 -15.36
C ARG A 236 -25.36 -1.54 -14.24
N SER A 237 -25.18 -2.62 -13.47
CA SER A 237 -26.00 -2.92 -12.29
C SER A 237 -25.93 -1.81 -11.26
N PHE A 238 -24.72 -1.32 -10.95
CA PHE A 238 -24.52 -0.20 -10.04
C PHE A 238 -25.17 1.09 -10.54
N SER A 239 -24.99 1.46 -11.81
CA SER A 239 -25.66 2.62 -12.40
C SER A 239 -27.19 2.54 -12.29
N ARG A 240 -27.76 1.33 -12.35
CA ARG A 240 -29.20 1.12 -12.13
C ARG A 240 -29.61 1.34 -10.68
N VAL A 241 -28.80 0.94 -9.72
CA VAL A 241 -29.05 1.22 -8.29
C VAL A 241 -29.09 2.73 -8.06
N ILE A 242 -28.14 3.47 -8.62
CA ILE A 242 -28.09 4.94 -8.52
C ILE A 242 -29.31 5.59 -9.16
N SER A 243 -29.72 5.16 -10.37
CA SER A 243 -30.83 5.80 -11.08
C SER A 243 -32.21 5.42 -10.55
N THR A 244 -32.37 4.27 -9.91
CA THR A 244 -33.66 3.78 -9.40
C THR A 244 -33.82 3.90 -7.90
N SER A 245 -32.75 4.20 -7.16
CA SER A 245 -32.67 4.17 -5.69
C SER A 245 -33.20 2.85 -5.10
N ARG A 246 -32.99 1.73 -5.82
CA ARG A 246 -33.39 0.40 -5.36
C ARG A 246 -32.15 -0.46 -5.09
N PRO A 247 -32.09 -1.15 -3.94
CA PRO A 247 -30.97 -2.03 -3.63
C PRO A 247 -30.91 -3.20 -4.61
N LEU A 248 -29.70 -3.69 -4.87
CA LEU A 248 -29.45 -4.83 -5.74
C LEU A 248 -28.40 -5.74 -5.10
N LEU A 249 -28.72 -7.03 -5.00
CA LEU A 249 -27.77 -8.06 -4.63
C LEU A 249 -27.08 -8.61 -5.89
N PHE A 250 -25.76 -8.71 -5.86
CA PHE A 250 -24.96 -9.35 -6.90
C PHE A 250 -24.09 -10.44 -6.29
N THR A 251 -24.17 -11.65 -6.84
CA THR A 251 -23.40 -12.80 -6.36
C THR A 251 -22.37 -13.21 -7.41
N VAL A 252 -21.08 -13.22 -7.04
CA VAL A 252 -19.99 -13.69 -7.90
C VAL A 252 -19.66 -15.13 -7.54
N VAL A 253 -20.00 -16.07 -8.41
CA VAL A 253 -19.72 -17.50 -8.23
C VAL A 253 -18.62 -17.94 -9.22
N GLY A 254 -17.73 -18.80 -8.75
CA GLY A 254 -16.65 -19.35 -9.59
C GLY A 254 -15.65 -20.15 -8.77
N GLU A 255 -14.78 -20.89 -9.45
CA GLU A 255 -13.77 -21.75 -8.82
C GLU A 255 -12.78 -20.95 -7.94
N PRO A 256 -12.18 -21.56 -6.90
CA PRO A 256 -11.09 -20.95 -6.16
C PRO A 256 -9.96 -20.47 -7.09
N GLY A 257 -9.37 -19.30 -6.81
CA GLY A 257 -8.28 -18.76 -7.62
C GLY A 257 -8.68 -18.12 -8.96
N ILE A 258 -9.93 -18.24 -9.42
CA ILE A 258 -10.39 -17.70 -10.72
C ILE A 258 -10.42 -16.15 -10.80
N GLY A 259 -10.10 -15.46 -9.71
CA GLY A 259 -10.04 -14.00 -9.66
C GLY A 259 -11.32 -13.29 -9.17
N LYS A 260 -12.23 -13.98 -8.45
CA LYS A 260 -13.45 -13.36 -7.88
C LYS A 260 -13.16 -12.11 -7.05
N SER A 261 -12.23 -12.23 -6.10
CA SER A 261 -11.78 -11.12 -5.24
C SER A 261 -11.11 -9.99 -6.04
N ARG A 262 -10.46 -10.33 -7.17
CA ARG A 262 -9.86 -9.35 -8.08
C ARG A 262 -10.93 -8.59 -8.85
N LEU A 263 -11.96 -9.26 -9.36
CA LEU A 263 -13.11 -8.64 -10.03
C LEU A 263 -13.85 -7.69 -9.08
N ALA A 264 -14.15 -8.13 -7.85
CA ALA A 264 -14.79 -7.29 -6.85
C ALA A 264 -13.97 -6.04 -6.53
N ALA A 265 -12.66 -6.19 -6.35
CA ALA A 265 -11.76 -5.08 -6.10
C ALA A 265 -11.69 -4.09 -7.27
N GLU A 266 -11.68 -4.59 -8.52
CA GLU A 266 -11.63 -3.73 -9.70
C GLU A 266 -12.93 -2.96 -9.92
N PHE A 267 -14.07 -3.56 -9.56
CA PHE A 267 -15.36 -2.87 -9.50
C PHE A 267 -15.35 -1.76 -8.45
N LEU A 268 -15.00 -2.08 -7.20
CA LEU A 268 -14.97 -1.11 -6.10
C LEU A 268 -14.04 0.07 -6.39
N ALA A 269 -12.90 -0.20 -7.03
CA ALA A 269 -11.93 0.82 -7.34
C ALA A 269 -12.29 1.70 -8.56
N GLY A 270 -13.38 1.37 -9.26
CA GLY A 270 -14.00 2.19 -10.29
C GLY A 270 -15.29 2.90 -9.83
N LEU A 271 -15.65 2.79 -8.55
CA LEU A 271 -16.77 3.54 -7.97
C LEU A 271 -16.39 5.00 -7.72
N ASP A 272 -17.41 5.86 -7.72
CA ASP A 272 -17.26 7.28 -7.42
C ASP A 272 -16.68 7.47 -5.99
N PRO A 273 -15.70 8.36 -5.78
CA PRO A 273 -15.17 8.68 -4.45
C PRO A 273 -16.23 9.11 -3.43
N GLU A 274 -17.38 9.66 -3.85
CA GLU A 274 -18.44 10.07 -2.92
C GLU A 274 -19.24 8.90 -2.32
N GLY A 275 -19.18 7.70 -2.92
CA GLY A 275 -19.87 6.51 -2.43
C GLY A 275 -19.22 5.87 -1.20
N ILE A 276 -20.05 5.31 -0.32
CA ILE A 276 -19.60 4.57 0.86
C ILE A 276 -19.38 3.11 0.46
N VAL A 277 -18.20 2.56 0.76
CA VAL A 277 -17.85 1.15 0.51
C VAL A 277 -17.51 0.50 1.83
N LEU A 278 -18.24 -0.55 2.19
CA LEU A 278 -18.07 -1.29 3.44
C LEU A 278 -17.76 -2.75 3.12
N VAL A 279 -16.73 -3.31 3.76
CA VAL A 279 -16.25 -4.67 3.45
C VAL A 279 -16.38 -5.55 4.70
N GLY A 280 -17.34 -6.47 4.66
CA GLY A 280 -17.51 -7.48 5.71
C GLY A 280 -16.53 -8.62 5.51
N ARG A 281 -15.47 -8.68 6.32
CA ARG A 281 -14.52 -9.79 6.34
C ARG A 281 -14.76 -10.70 7.55
N SER A 282 -14.64 -12.00 7.34
CA SER A 282 -14.55 -12.95 8.44
C SER A 282 -13.08 -13.10 8.83
N HIS A 283 -12.70 -12.65 10.03
CA HIS A 283 -11.36 -12.90 10.55
C HIS A 283 -11.27 -14.34 11.05
N LEU A 284 -10.40 -15.13 10.43
CA LEU A 284 -9.97 -16.44 10.94
C LEU A 284 -9.24 -16.21 12.27
N GLY A 285 -9.96 -16.37 13.39
CA GLY A 285 -9.43 -16.17 14.74
C GLY A 285 -10.49 -15.85 15.78
N ALA A 286 -11.63 -15.27 15.38
CA ALA A 286 -12.80 -15.15 16.23
C ALA A 286 -13.74 -16.34 15.97
N ASP A 287 -13.40 -17.49 16.55
CA ASP A 287 -14.31 -18.63 16.58
C ASP A 287 -15.68 -18.18 17.15
N SER A 288 -16.75 -18.51 16.42
CA SER A 288 -18.15 -18.61 16.89
C SER A 288 -19.16 -17.46 16.73
N ALA A 289 -18.86 -16.26 16.22
CA ALA A 289 -19.91 -15.25 16.01
C ALA A 289 -20.62 -15.38 14.63
N THR A 290 -21.92 -15.70 14.61
CA THR A 290 -22.73 -15.89 13.38
C THR A 290 -22.72 -14.67 12.46
N PHE A 291 -22.69 -13.47 13.04
CA PHE A 291 -22.76 -12.19 12.33
C PHE A 291 -21.42 -11.43 12.29
N ALA A 292 -20.29 -12.13 12.41
CA ALA A 292 -18.97 -11.49 12.46
C ALA A 292 -18.70 -10.50 11.31
N PRO A 293 -19.04 -10.78 10.02
CA PRO A 293 -18.80 -9.81 8.96
C PRO A 293 -19.66 -8.54 9.08
N ALA A 294 -20.90 -8.66 9.55
CA ALA A 294 -21.75 -7.50 9.81
C ALA A 294 -21.24 -6.69 11.00
N ALA A 295 -20.77 -7.35 12.06
CA ALA A 295 -20.16 -6.70 13.21
C ALA A 295 -18.88 -5.92 12.81
N ALA A 296 -18.05 -6.48 11.93
CA ALA A 296 -16.86 -5.81 11.40
C ALA A 296 -17.22 -4.50 10.68
N ILE A 297 -18.24 -4.52 9.83
CA ILE A 297 -18.74 -3.32 9.15
C ILE A 297 -19.20 -2.27 10.17
N VAL A 298 -19.97 -2.66 11.19
CA VAL A 298 -20.47 -1.73 12.20
C VAL A 298 -19.32 -1.11 13.01
N ARG A 299 -18.30 -1.90 13.37
CA ARG A 299 -17.09 -1.38 14.04
C ARG A 299 -16.34 -0.38 13.19
N GLU A 300 -16.13 -0.68 11.91
CA GLU A 300 -15.45 0.22 10.96
C GLU A 300 -16.19 1.55 10.82
N VAL A 301 -17.51 1.50 10.61
CA VAL A 301 -18.33 2.72 10.44
C VAL A 301 -18.41 3.55 11.73
N ALA A 302 -18.46 2.89 12.88
CA ALA A 302 -18.45 3.55 14.19
C ALA A 302 -17.05 3.99 14.64
N GLY A 303 -16.00 3.60 13.92
CA GLY A 303 -14.61 3.84 14.29
C GLY A 303 -14.23 3.18 15.62
N ILE A 304 -14.73 1.98 15.91
CA ILE A 304 -14.46 1.24 17.15
C ILE A 304 -13.26 0.31 16.92
N GLY A 305 -12.20 0.48 17.72
CA GLY A 305 -11.04 -0.38 17.75
C GLY A 305 -11.31 -1.70 18.51
N ASP A 306 -10.43 -2.68 18.32
CA ASP A 306 -10.56 -3.99 18.96
C ASP A 306 -10.34 -3.94 20.49
N ASP A 307 -9.50 -3.00 20.96
CA ASP A 307 -9.16 -2.82 22.39
C ASP A 307 -9.96 -1.70 23.08
N ASP A 308 -10.97 -1.12 22.40
CA ASP A 308 -11.75 -0.03 22.98
C ASP A 308 -12.61 -0.52 24.17
N PRO A 309 -12.63 0.23 25.28
CA PRO A 309 -13.55 -0.04 26.39
C PRO A 309 -15.01 -0.07 25.95
N VAL A 310 -15.83 -0.91 26.59
CA VAL A 310 -17.25 -1.12 26.23
C VAL A 310 -18.05 0.18 26.29
N ASP A 311 -17.79 1.05 27.27
CA ASP A 311 -18.44 2.35 27.42
C ASP A 311 -18.11 3.30 26.26
N VAL A 312 -16.85 3.32 25.79
CA VAL A 312 -16.41 4.09 24.63
C VAL A 312 -17.07 3.55 23.35
N ALA A 313 -17.09 2.23 23.17
CA ALA A 313 -17.73 1.59 22.01
C ALA A 313 -19.23 1.93 21.94
N VAL A 314 -19.94 1.84 23.07
CA VAL A 314 -21.36 2.19 23.16
C VAL A 314 -21.60 3.67 22.86
N GLN A 315 -20.73 4.56 23.34
CA GLN A 315 -20.86 5.99 23.07
C GLN A 315 -20.69 6.30 21.58
N ARG A 316 -19.69 5.72 20.91
CA ARG A 316 -19.48 5.87 19.46
C ARG A 316 -20.65 5.35 18.64
N LEU A 317 -21.27 4.23 19.05
CA LEU A 317 -22.49 3.73 18.39
C LEU A 317 -23.65 4.71 18.50
N ARG A 318 -23.86 5.33 19.67
CA ARG A 318 -24.92 6.34 19.84
C ARG A 318 -24.68 7.54 18.94
N GLU A 319 -23.46 8.04 18.89
CA GLU A 319 -23.07 9.16 18.01
C GLU A 319 -23.29 8.83 16.54
N LEU A 320 -22.94 7.61 16.12
CA LEU A 320 -23.17 7.13 14.77
C LEU A 320 -24.67 7.09 14.43
N VAL A 321 -25.50 6.47 15.29
CA VAL A 321 -26.95 6.36 15.07
C VAL A 321 -27.61 7.74 15.05
N GLN A 322 -27.18 8.65 15.92
CA GLN A 322 -27.68 10.04 15.94
C GLN A 322 -27.34 10.80 14.65
N ARG A 323 -26.16 10.57 14.08
CA ARG A 323 -25.74 11.20 12.83
C ARG A 323 -26.50 10.66 11.62
N VAL A 324 -26.78 9.36 11.61
CA VAL A 324 -27.21 8.63 10.41
C VAL A 324 -28.73 8.39 10.35
N CYS A 325 -29.43 8.43 11.50
CA CYS A 325 -30.88 8.18 11.57
C CYS A 325 -31.65 9.44 12.05
N PRO A 326 -32.37 10.17 11.16
CA PRO A 326 -33.18 11.34 11.54
C PRO A 326 -34.66 11.00 11.91
N PRO A 327 -35.37 11.86 12.67
CA PRO A 327 -35.18 12.13 14.08
C PRO A 327 -35.86 11.10 14.98
N GLY A 328 -35.07 10.62 15.94
CA GLY A 328 -35.41 9.69 17.00
C GLY A 328 -34.23 8.76 17.18
N PRO A 329 -33.40 8.89 18.23
CA PRO A 329 -32.55 7.80 18.63
C PRO A 329 -33.50 6.70 19.07
N ASP A 330 -33.83 5.77 18.17
CA ASP A 330 -34.55 4.58 18.59
C ASP A 330 -33.53 3.84 19.45
N ALA A 331 -33.62 4.01 20.77
CA ALA A 331 -32.72 3.34 21.73
C ALA A 331 -32.61 1.84 21.40
N ARG A 332 -33.70 1.30 20.81
CA ARG A 332 -33.79 -0.01 20.18
C ARG A 332 -32.72 -0.28 19.12
N THR A 333 -32.42 0.65 18.21
CA THR A 333 -31.37 0.47 17.19
C THR A 333 -29.99 0.39 17.81
N VAL A 334 -29.71 1.24 18.81
CA VAL A 334 -28.45 1.17 19.56
C VAL A 334 -28.35 -0.17 20.30
N ASP A 335 -29.41 -0.59 20.98
CA ASP A 335 -29.46 -1.88 21.70
C ASP A 335 -29.27 -3.08 20.75
N ARG A 336 -29.86 -3.02 19.55
CA ARG A 336 -29.73 -4.03 18.50
C ARG A 336 -28.30 -4.12 17.95
N LEU A 337 -27.66 -2.97 17.72
CA LEU A 337 -26.27 -2.92 17.25
C LEU A 337 -25.29 -3.37 18.35
N GLN A 338 -25.55 -3.04 19.62
CA GLN A 338 -24.80 -3.58 20.74
C GLN A 338 -24.90 -5.11 20.82
N ALA A 339 -26.08 -5.67 20.57
CA ALA A 339 -26.28 -7.12 20.52
C ALA A 339 -25.47 -7.77 19.39
N LEU A 340 -25.40 -7.14 18.22
CA LEU A 340 -24.54 -7.58 17.10
C LEU A 340 -23.05 -7.59 17.48
N LEU A 341 -22.61 -6.60 18.26
CA LEU A 341 -21.20 -6.48 18.68
C LEU A 341 -20.85 -7.32 19.92
N GLY A 342 -21.82 -8.00 20.53
CA GLY A 342 -21.62 -8.76 21.76
C GLY A 342 -21.39 -7.91 23.01
N LEU A 343 -21.84 -6.64 23.00
CA LEU A 343 -21.67 -5.69 24.11
C LEU A 343 -22.79 -5.77 25.15
N ASN A 344 -23.85 -6.53 24.87
CA ASN A 344 -25.00 -6.73 25.76
C ASN A 344 -25.04 -8.15 26.32
N GLU A 345 -25.70 -8.34 27.47
CA GLU A 345 -25.95 -9.67 28.01
C GLU A 345 -26.73 -10.54 27.00
N PRO A 346 -26.39 -11.84 26.89
CA PRO A 346 -27.00 -12.73 25.92
C PRO A 346 -28.52 -12.82 26.15
N ARG A 347 -29.29 -12.46 25.12
CA ARG A 347 -30.76 -12.67 25.11
C ARG A 347 -31.05 -14.17 25.09
N ARG A 348 -31.99 -14.62 25.94
CA ARG A 348 -32.37 -16.04 26.07
C ARG A 348 -33.14 -16.61 24.87
N ASP A 349 -33.63 -15.77 23.96
CA ASP A 349 -34.38 -16.16 22.76
C ASP A 349 -33.57 -15.90 21.49
N GLU A 350 -33.19 -16.97 20.81
CA GLU A 350 -32.39 -16.95 19.58
C GLU A 350 -33.13 -16.33 18.39
N SER A 351 -34.46 -16.52 18.30
CA SER A 351 -35.25 -15.98 17.18
C SER A 351 -35.41 -14.47 17.30
N ALA A 352 -35.66 -13.98 18.52
CA ALA A 352 -35.68 -12.55 18.82
C ALA A 352 -34.31 -11.90 18.55
N PHE A 353 -33.22 -12.56 18.95
CA PHE A 353 -31.86 -12.09 18.70
C PHE A 353 -31.56 -11.90 17.20
N VAL A 354 -31.84 -12.89 16.36
CA VAL A 354 -31.61 -12.81 14.90
C VAL A 354 -32.42 -11.68 14.27
N HIS A 355 -33.70 -11.55 14.65
CA HIS A 355 -34.55 -10.47 14.17
C HIS A 355 -34.03 -9.09 14.55
N ASP A 356 -33.59 -8.93 15.80
CA ASP A 356 -33.06 -7.68 16.32
C ASP A 356 -31.75 -7.27 15.64
N VAL A 357 -30.81 -8.22 15.48
CA VAL A 357 -29.55 -7.98 14.76
C VAL A 357 -29.81 -7.55 13.32
N ARG A 358 -30.70 -8.28 12.61
CA ARG A 358 -31.07 -7.95 11.23
C ARG A 358 -31.69 -6.56 11.12
N SER A 359 -32.66 -6.25 11.99
CA SER A 359 -33.31 -4.95 11.98
C SER A 359 -32.34 -3.82 12.30
N GLY A 360 -31.44 -3.99 13.28
CA GLY A 360 -30.46 -2.97 13.64
C GLY A 360 -29.46 -2.70 12.50
N PHE A 361 -28.94 -3.76 11.89
CA PHE A 361 -28.02 -3.64 10.75
C PHE A 361 -28.69 -2.96 9.55
N LEU A 362 -29.90 -3.39 9.16
CA LEU A 362 -30.61 -2.79 8.03
C LEU A 362 -30.93 -1.31 8.27
N SER A 363 -31.41 -0.95 9.47
CA SER A 363 -31.69 0.47 9.79
C SER A 363 -30.44 1.35 9.71
N LEU A 364 -29.27 0.82 10.10
CA LEU A 364 -28.01 1.54 9.94
C LEU A 364 -27.66 1.74 8.46
N ILE A 365 -27.75 0.68 7.64
CA ILE A 365 -27.44 0.75 6.21
C ILE A 365 -28.42 1.67 5.47
N GLU A 366 -29.71 1.61 5.79
CA GLU A 366 -30.74 2.51 5.24
C GLU A 366 -30.45 3.97 5.57
N GLY A 367 -30.05 4.25 6.82
CA GLY A 367 -29.65 5.59 7.22
C GLY A 367 -28.41 6.07 6.45
N LEU A 368 -27.38 5.23 6.30
CA LEU A 368 -26.18 5.59 5.51
C LEU A 368 -26.53 5.82 4.03
N ALA A 369 -27.43 4.98 3.50
CA ALA A 369 -27.90 5.04 2.12
C ALA A 369 -28.78 6.26 1.82
N SER A 370 -29.30 6.94 2.86
CA SER A 370 -30.13 8.13 2.70
C SER A 370 -29.35 9.35 2.20
N GLU A 371 -28.07 9.45 2.55
CA GLU A 371 -27.21 10.56 2.12
C GLU A 371 -26.39 10.23 0.88
N ARG A 372 -25.89 8.98 0.77
CA ARG A 372 -24.92 8.57 -0.25
C ARG A 372 -25.11 7.12 -0.65
N PRO A 373 -24.73 6.71 -1.88
CA PRO A 373 -24.78 5.31 -2.28
C PRO A 373 -23.87 4.44 -1.39
N VAL A 374 -24.41 3.35 -0.87
CA VAL A 374 -23.67 2.38 -0.04
C VAL A 374 -23.46 1.08 -0.84
N THR A 375 -22.23 0.61 -0.88
CA THR A 375 -21.85 -0.70 -1.45
C THR A 375 -21.33 -1.59 -0.34
N LEU A 376 -21.99 -2.74 -0.13
CA LEU A 376 -21.55 -3.78 0.80
C LEU A 376 -20.84 -4.90 0.03
N LEU A 377 -19.63 -5.26 0.44
CA LEU A 377 -18.91 -6.42 -0.09
C LEU A 377 -18.71 -7.46 1.01
N PHE A 378 -19.24 -8.65 0.80
CA PHE A 378 -18.96 -9.83 1.63
C PHE A 378 -18.10 -10.80 0.84
N GLU A 379 -16.90 -11.09 1.34
CA GLU A 379 -16.01 -12.10 0.77
C GLU A 379 -16.26 -13.48 1.41
N ASP A 380 -15.92 -14.54 0.68
CA ASP A 380 -16.04 -15.93 1.13
C ASP A 380 -17.43 -16.32 1.65
N ALA A 381 -18.49 -15.94 0.91
CA ALA A 381 -19.88 -16.26 1.27
C ALA A 381 -20.13 -17.75 1.57
N GLN A 382 -19.36 -18.66 0.96
CA GLN A 382 -19.42 -20.09 1.22
C GLN A 382 -19.05 -20.50 2.66
N THR A 383 -18.36 -19.64 3.42
CA THR A 383 -17.99 -19.89 4.82
C THR A 383 -18.98 -19.27 5.81
N LEU A 384 -20.00 -18.56 5.33
CA LEU A 384 -20.98 -17.88 6.17
C LEU A 384 -22.08 -18.85 6.65
N ARG A 385 -22.57 -18.61 7.86
CA ARG A 385 -23.72 -19.36 8.42
C ARG A 385 -25.03 -18.93 7.76
N PRO A 386 -26.07 -19.81 7.73
CA PRO A 386 -27.35 -19.51 7.10
C PRO A 386 -27.97 -18.17 7.54
N GLN A 387 -27.92 -17.85 8.84
CA GLN A 387 -28.50 -16.61 9.35
C GLN A 387 -27.78 -15.35 8.84
N MET A 388 -26.48 -15.44 8.55
CA MET A 388 -25.73 -14.34 7.92
C MET A 388 -26.03 -14.25 6.43
N LEU A 389 -26.28 -15.39 5.76
CA LEU A 389 -26.72 -15.40 4.37
C LEU A 389 -28.14 -14.82 4.23
N ASP A 390 -29.04 -15.06 5.19
CA ASP A 390 -30.39 -14.48 5.21
C ASP A 390 -30.41 -12.96 5.50
N LEU A 391 -29.32 -12.43 6.05
CA LEU A 391 -29.13 -11.00 6.29
C LEU A 391 -28.76 -10.25 5.00
N ILE A 392 -27.99 -10.90 4.12
CA ILE A 392 -27.53 -10.39 2.83
C ILE A 392 -28.67 -10.45 1.81
#